data_AF-H5SGG6-F1
#
_entry.id   AF-H5SGG6-F1
#
_cell.length_a   1.000
_cell.length_b   1.000
_cell.length_c   1.000
_cell.angle_alpha   90.00
_cell.angle_beta   90.00
_cell.angle_gamma   90.00
#
_symmetry.space_group_name_H-M   'P 1'
#
loop_
_entity.id
_entity.type
_entity.pdbx_description
1 polymer ?
#
loop_
_entity_poly.entity_id
_entity_poly.type
_entity_poly.pdbx_seq_one_letter_code
_entity_poly.pdbx_strand_id
1 'polypeptide(L)'
;MRGQNFQVMVILYSTAWTGDRALAEALMELLMEELRKKDVVFKVVEKRWSDTGLASIVGDSLKNEVIKEIEVEDEDQEAAEKCLEAVYLDTKRLKEKVLNVAKEKYIRDDDEFEEYRRGIEETYGW
;
A
#
# COMPACT_ATOMS: atom_id res chain seq x y z
N MET A 1 26.89 16.76 -11.06
CA MET A 1 25.49 16.41 -10.76
C MET A 1 25.53 15.46 -9.58
N ARG A 2 25.03 15.84 -8.40
CA ARG A 2 24.86 14.89 -7.29
C ARG A 2 23.72 13.95 -7.71
N GLY A 3 23.97 12.65 -7.76
CA GLY A 3 22.90 11.68 -8.01
C GLY A 3 21.95 11.72 -6.83
N GLN A 4 20.65 11.92 -7.07
CA GLN A 4 19.64 11.73 -6.05
C GLN A 4 19.59 10.24 -5.73
N ASN A 5 19.98 9.88 -4.51
CA ASN A 5 19.84 8.53 -4.01
C ASN A 5 18.44 8.40 -3.40
N PHE A 6 17.64 7.51 -3.98
CA PHE A 6 16.34 7.14 -3.47
C PHE A 6 16.43 5.79 -2.77
N GLN A 7 15.80 5.67 -1.61
CA GLN A 7 15.66 4.41 -0.90
C GLN A 7 14.21 3.97 -0.83
N VAL A 8 14.02 2.66 -0.95
CA VAL A 8 12.72 2.01 -0.83
C VAL A 8 12.27 2.09 0.62
N MET A 9 11.15 2.76 0.84
CA MET A 9 10.62 2.99 2.19
C MET A 9 9.42 2.08 2.48
N VAL A 10 8.52 1.94 1.50
CA VAL A 10 7.36 1.05 1.61
C VAL A 10 7.28 0.19 0.36
N ILE A 11 7.25 -1.13 0.58
CA ILE A 11 6.97 -2.14 -0.45
C ILE A 11 5.59 -2.69 -0.15
N LEU A 12 4.66 -2.46 -1.07
CA LEU A 12 3.34 -3.07 -0.97
C LEU A 12 3.18 -4.08 -2.09
N TYR A 13 2.94 -5.31 -1.67
CA TYR A 13 2.58 -6.40 -2.54
C TYR A 13 1.17 -6.83 -2.25
N SER A 14 0.36 -6.88 -3.30
CA SER A 14 -1.01 -7.35 -3.25
C SER A 14 -0.98 -8.84 -3.57
N THR A 15 -1.45 -9.67 -2.64
CA THR A 15 -1.77 -11.08 -2.94
C THR A 15 -3.11 -11.14 -3.67
N ALA A 16 -3.56 -12.34 -4.10
CA ALA A 16 -4.85 -12.50 -4.77
C ALA A 16 -6.07 -12.20 -3.88
N TRP A 17 -5.87 -11.84 -2.60
CA TRP A 17 -6.95 -11.59 -1.65
C TRP A 17 -7.36 -10.11 -1.62
N THR A 18 -8.65 -9.85 -1.88
CA THR A 18 -9.24 -8.50 -1.96
C THR A 18 -8.94 -7.62 -0.74
N GLY A 19 -8.83 -8.23 0.46
CA GLY A 19 -8.42 -7.56 1.71
C GLY A 19 -7.06 -6.90 1.59
N ASP A 20 -6.06 -7.68 1.22
CA ASP A 20 -4.67 -7.21 1.11
C ASP A 20 -4.52 -6.18 -0.01
N ARG A 21 -5.27 -6.33 -1.11
CA ARG A 21 -5.24 -5.37 -2.23
C ARG A 21 -5.76 -4.00 -1.81
N ALA A 22 -6.92 -3.96 -1.19
CA ALA A 22 -7.54 -2.71 -0.74
C ALA A 22 -6.73 -2.06 0.39
N LEU A 23 -6.17 -2.86 1.31
CA LEU A 23 -5.27 -2.37 2.35
C LEU A 23 -4.01 -1.74 1.77
N ALA A 24 -3.35 -2.44 0.83
CA ALA A 24 -2.16 -1.93 0.17
C ALA A 24 -2.44 -0.60 -0.56
N GLU A 25 -3.50 -0.52 -1.35
CA GLU A 25 -3.82 0.72 -2.06
C GLU A 25 -4.22 1.86 -1.11
N ALA A 26 -4.97 1.57 -0.04
CA ALA A 26 -5.30 2.58 0.97
C ALA A 26 -4.04 3.13 1.67
N LEU A 27 -3.10 2.26 2.06
CA LEU A 27 -1.83 2.66 2.66
C LEU A 27 -1.00 3.53 1.72
N MET A 28 -0.89 3.16 0.43
CA MET A 28 -0.21 3.99 -0.58
C MET A 28 -0.86 5.36 -0.69
N GLU A 29 -2.18 5.42 -0.86
CA GLU A 29 -2.90 6.68 -1.05
C GLU A 29 -2.74 7.60 0.17
N LEU A 30 -2.90 7.07 1.38
CA LEU A 30 -2.75 7.84 2.62
C LEU A 30 -1.30 8.27 2.87
N LEU A 31 -0.32 7.40 2.62
CA LEU A 31 1.09 7.76 2.79
C LEU A 31 1.49 8.85 1.79
N MET A 32 1.10 8.74 0.52
CA MET A 32 1.37 9.79 -0.47
C MET A 32 0.72 11.12 -0.07
N GLU A 33 -0.48 11.11 0.53
CA GLU A 33 -1.11 12.31 1.06
C GLU A 33 -0.29 12.94 2.20
N GLU A 34 0.20 12.14 3.17
CA GLU A 34 1.02 12.65 4.27
C GLU A 34 2.39 13.16 3.80
N LEU A 35 3.06 12.44 2.88
CA LEU A 35 4.33 12.88 2.30
C LEU A 35 4.18 14.23 1.56
N ARG A 36 3.11 14.39 0.77
CA ARG A 36 2.81 15.67 0.09
C ARG A 36 2.55 16.81 1.08
N LYS A 37 1.86 16.55 2.19
CA LYS A 37 1.62 17.57 3.24
C LYS A 37 2.91 18.02 3.94
N LYS A 38 3.95 17.19 3.90
CA LYS A 38 5.26 17.44 4.52
C LYS A 38 6.32 17.91 3.51
N ASP A 39 5.93 18.16 2.27
CA ASP A 39 6.83 18.52 1.17
C ASP A 39 7.99 17.52 0.98
N VAL A 40 7.77 16.24 1.32
CA VAL A 40 8.75 15.17 1.11
C VAL A 40 8.78 14.80 -0.36
N VAL A 41 9.99 14.69 -0.93
CA VAL A 41 10.16 14.26 -2.32
C VAL A 41 10.12 12.74 -2.38
N PHE A 42 9.17 12.20 -3.14
CA PHE A 42 9.02 10.77 -3.34
C PHE A 42 8.68 10.42 -4.79
N LYS A 43 8.97 9.19 -5.16
CA LYS A 43 8.53 8.57 -6.41
C LYS A 43 7.78 7.28 -6.12
N VAL A 44 6.76 7.03 -6.93
CA VAL A 44 6.07 5.74 -6.94
C VAL A 44 6.70 4.89 -8.04
N VAL A 45 7.21 3.73 -7.67
CA VAL A 45 7.81 2.78 -8.60
C VAL A 45 6.91 1.56 -8.69
N GLU A 46 6.54 1.21 -9.92
CA GLU A 46 5.74 0.04 -10.21
C GLU A 46 6.63 -1.04 -10.85
N LYS A 47 6.66 -2.22 -10.26
CA LYS A 47 7.46 -3.36 -10.72
C LYS A 47 6.54 -4.56 -10.88
N ARG A 48 6.84 -5.43 -11.85
CA ARG A 48 6.18 -6.75 -11.89
C ARG A 48 6.88 -7.66 -10.91
N TRP A 49 6.13 -8.58 -10.31
CA TRP A 49 6.70 -9.60 -9.42
C TRP A 49 7.79 -10.44 -10.12
N SER A 50 7.66 -10.65 -11.44
CA SER A 50 8.69 -11.30 -12.26
C SER A 50 10.06 -10.61 -12.20
N ASP A 51 10.07 -9.31 -11.95
CA ASP A 51 11.26 -8.46 -12.12
C ASP A 51 12.02 -8.26 -10.81
N THR A 52 11.48 -8.71 -9.67
CA THR A 52 12.08 -8.53 -8.33
C THR A 52 13.06 -9.63 -7.93
N GLY A 53 13.26 -10.64 -8.77
CA GLY A 53 14.08 -11.82 -8.44
C GLY A 53 13.45 -12.76 -7.40
N LEU A 54 12.29 -12.41 -6.85
CA LEU A 54 11.50 -13.22 -5.91
C LEU A 54 10.57 -14.21 -6.62
N ALA A 55 10.56 -14.22 -7.96
CA ALA A 55 9.72 -15.08 -8.79
C ALA A 55 9.97 -16.59 -8.58
N SER A 56 11.09 -16.97 -7.98
CA SER A 56 11.43 -18.37 -7.66
C SER A 56 10.81 -18.88 -6.36
N ILE A 57 10.33 -17.98 -5.49
CA ILE A 57 9.85 -18.32 -4.14
C ILE A 57 8.32 -18.47 -4.10
N VAL A 58 7.61 -17.81 -5.02
CA VAL A 58 6.15 -17.74 -5.03
C VAL A 58 5.64 -18.24 -6.38
N GLY A 59 4.70 -19.19 -6.33
CA GLY A 59 4.23 -19.93 -7.48
C GLY A 59 3.62 -19.07 -8.61
N ASP A 60 3.33 -19.71 -9.74
CA ASP A 60 2.90 -19.07 -10.99
C ASP A 60 1.72 -18.10 -10.88
N SER A 61 0.90 -18.21 -9.82
CA SER A 61 -0.25 -17.34 -9.56
C SER A 61 0.11 -15.87 -9.31
N LEU A 62 1.35 -15.57 -8.89
CA LEU A 62 1.78 -14.20 -8.56
C LEU A 62 2.65 -13.56 -9.65
N LYS A 63 2.97 -14.26 -10.75
CA LYS A 63 3.86 -13.76 -11.81
C LYS A 63 3.38 -12.47 -12.49
N ASN A 64 2.07 -12.26 -12.53
CA ASN A 64 1.46 -11.07 -13.14
C ASN A 64 1.08 -10.01 -12.10
N GLU A 65 1.35 -10.24 -10.82
CA GLU A 65 1.07 -9.25 -9.79
C GLU A 65 2.05 -8.09 -9.90
N VAL A 66 1.52 -6.91 -9.56
CA VAL A 66 2.22 -5.65 -9.59
C VAL A 66 2.60 -5.27 -8.17
N ILE A 67 3.86 -4.96 -7.97
CA ILE A 67 4.41 -4.41 -6.74
C ILE A 67 4.48 -2.90 -6.92
N LYS A 68 3.95 -2.18 -5.94
CA LYS A 68 4.08 -0.72 -5.87
C LYS A 68 4.99 -0.38 -4.70
N GLU A 69 5.97 0.46 -4.97
CA GLU A 69 6.94 0.94 -3.99
C GLU A 69 6.85 2.46 -3.90
N ILE A 70 7.00 2.99 -2.69
CA ILE A 70 7.29 4.41 -2.49
C ILE A 70 8.77 4.49 -2.14
N GLU A 71 9.51 5.19 -3.00
CA GLU A 71 10.90 5.52 -2.77
C GLU A 71 11.01 7.00 -2.42
N VAL A 72 11.77 7.33 -1.37
CA VAL A 72 12.03 8.69 -0.90
C VAL A 72 13.51 9.00 -0.99
N GLU A 73 13.88 10.28 -1.01
CA GLU A 73 15.30 10.66 -0.96
C GLU A 73 15.92 10.28 0.40
N ASP A 74 17.22 9.96 0.41
CA ASP A 74 17.95 9.58 1.63
C ASP A 74 17.77 10.58 2.79
N GLU A 75 17.72 11.88 2.47
CA GLU A 75 17.56 12.95 3.47
C GLU A 75 16.14 13.05 4.05
N ASP A 76 15.15 12.47 3.37
CA ASP A 76 13.73 12.52 3.74
C ASP A 76 13.26 11.25 4.48
N GLN A 77 14.12 10.25 4.69
CA GLN A 77 13.72 8.97 5.30
C GLN A 77 13.02 9.12 6.65
N GLU A 78 13.59 9.89 7.58
CA GLU A 78 13.00 10.06 8.91
C GLU A 78 11.64 10.78 8.85
N ALA A 79 11.50 11.75 7.94
CA ALA A 79 10.24 12.45 7.74
C ALA A 79 9.18 11.51 7.14
N ALA A 80 9.59 10.67 6.21
CA ALA A 80 8.74 9.69 5.58
C ALA A 80 8.28 8.61 6.58
N GLU A 81 9.18 8.08 7.41
CA GLU A 81 8.85 7.11 8.47
C GLU A 81 7.78 7.64 9.42
N LYS A 82 7.89 8.91 9.84
CA LYS A 82 6.88 9.57 10.67
C LYS A 82 5.53 9.70 9.95
N CYS A 83 5.53 9.91 8.63
CA CYS A 83 4.30 9.92 7.84
C CYS A 83 3.64 8.54 7.82
N LEU A 84 4.41 7.48 7.64
CA LEU A 84 3.90 6.11 7.68
C LEU A 84 3.35 5.75 9.06
N GLU A 85 4.07 6.11 10.13
CA GLU A 85 3.59 5.93 11.50
C GLU A 85 2.26 6.67 11.73
N ALA A 86 2.14 7.92 11.26
CA ALA A 86 0.91 8.68 11.36
C ALA A 86 -0.28 8.00 10.64
N VAL A 87 -0.04 7.36 9.47
CA VAL A 87 -1.06 6.60 8.76
C VAL A 87 -1.53 5.38 9.57
N TYR A 88 -0.61 4.65 10.21
CA TYR A 88 -0.96 3.50 11.05
C TYR A 88 -1.66 3.89 12.35
N LEU A 89 -1.30 5.03 12.93
CA LEU A 89 -1.92 5.53 14.16
C LEU A 89 -3.35 6.05 13.93
N ASP A 90 -3.67 6.57 12.73
CA ASP A 90 -5.02 6.97 12.34
C ASP A 90 -5.83 5.77 11.82
N THR A 91 -6.07 4.80 12.70
CA THR A 91 -6.77 3.54 12.36
C THR A 91 -8.17 3.77 11.82
N LYS A 92 -8.86 4.82 12.27
CA LYS A 92 -10.18 5.18 11.77
C LYS A 92 -10.12 5.59 10.30
N ARG A 93 -9.24 6.53 9.95
CA ARG A 93 -9.09 6.99 8.56
C ARG A 93 -8.57 5.87 7.66
N LEU A 94 -7.66 5.05 8.17
CA LEU A 94 -7.17 3.87 7.46
C LEU A 94 -8.32 2.91 7.15
N LYS A 95 -9.12 2.51 8.15
CA LYS A 95 -10.29 1.63 7.97
C LYS A 95 -11.26 2.17 6.93
N GLU A 96 -11.65 3.44 7.05
CA GLU A 96 -12.57 4.09 6.10
C GLU A 96 -12.00 4.06 4.68
N LYS A 97 -10.70 4.34 4.52
CA LYS A 97 -10.04 4.32 3.21
C LYS A 97 -9.99 2.91 2.61
N VAL A 98 -9.67 1.89 3.42
CA VAL A 98 -9.65 0.49 2.99
C VAL A 98 -11.02 0.06 2.47
N LEU A 99 -12.08 0.35 3.23
CA LEU A 99 -13.45 0.04 2.83
C LEU A 99 -13.85 0.75 1.53
N ASN A 100 -13.51 2.03 1.39
CA ASN A 100 -13.80 2.78 0.16
C ASN A 100 -13.08 2.19 -1.05
N VAL A 101 -11.78 1.89 -0.93
CA VAL A 101 -11.00 1.27 -2.00
C VAL A 101 -11.57 -0.10 -2.38
N ALA A 102 -11.93 -0.92 -1.38
CA ALA A 102 -12.52 -2.24 -1.62
C ALA A 102 -13.83 -2.13 -2.41
N LYS A 103 -14.71 -1.22 -2.00
CA LYS A 103 -16.00 -0.96 -2.65
C LYS A 103 -15.86 -0.43 -4.07
N GLU A 104 -14.92 0.49 -4.30
CA GLU A 104 -14.78 1.15 -5.60
C GLU A 104 -14.09 0.28 -6.66
N LYS A 105 -13.16 -0.59 -6.25
CA LYS A 105 -12.23 -1.25 -7.18
C LYS A 105 -12.38 -2.76 -7.28
N TYR A 106 -12.83 -3.44 -6.22
CA TYR A 106 -12.74 -4.89 -6.15
C TYR A 106 -14.07 -5.60 -5.92
N ILE A 107 -14.98 -4.98 -5.18
CA ILE A 107 -16.25 -5.58 -4.76
C ILE A 107 -17.38 -5.12 -5.68
N ARG A 108 -18.25 -6.05 -6.08
CA ARG A 108 -19.24 -5.80 -7.14
C ARG A 108 -20.65 -5.55 -6.63
N ASP A 109 -20.96 -6.05 -5.44
CA ASP A 109 -22.27 -5.90 -4.81
C ASP A 109 -22.17 -5.65 -3.30
N ASP A 110 -23.29 -5.20 -2.72
CA ASP A 110 -23.33 -4.80 -1.31
C ASP A 110 -23.25 -6.00 -0.34
N ASP A 111 -23.63 -7.23 -0.76
CA ASP A 111 -23.53 -8.42 0.08
C ASP A 111 -22.06 -8.85 0.24
N GLU A 112 -21.31 -8.91 -0.87
CA GLU A 112 -19.86 -9.13 -0.88
C GLU A 112 -19.14 -8.05 -0.05
N PHE A 113 -19.63 -6.79 -0.10
CA PHE A 113 -19.08 -5.70 0.70
C PHE A 113 -19.29 -5.88 2.21
N GLU A 114 -20.46 -6.33 2.64
CA GLU A 114 -20.72 -6.57 4.06
C GLU A 114 -19.99 -7.80 4.60
N GLU A 115 -19.76 -8.83 3.77
CA GLU A 115 -18.87 -9.95 4.13
C GLU A 115 -17.42 -9.47 4.26
N TYR A 116 -16.95 -8.68 3.30
CA TYR A 116 -15.63 -8.07 3.35
C TYR A 116 -15.42 -7.20 4.60
N ARG A 117 -16.36 -6.29 4.88
CA ARG A 117 -16.29 -5.39 6.03
C ARG A 117 -16.18 -6.17 7.35
N ARG A 118 -16.96 -7.24 7.49
CA ARG A 118 -16.87 -8.15 8.66
C ARG A 118 -15.53 -8.87 8.73
N GLY A 119 -15.05 -9.39 7.60
CA GLY A 119 -13.77 -10.10 7.53
C GLY A 119 -12.58 -9.25 7.92
N ILE A 120 -12.54 -7.98 7.51
CA ILE A 120 -11.46 -7.06 7.90
C ILE A 120 -11.54 -6.66 9.38
N GLU A 121 -12.76 -6.48 9.93
CA GLU A 121 -12.97 -6.17 11.36
C GLU A 121 -12.44 -7.31 12.24
N GLU A 122 -12.75 -8.56 11.87
CA GLU A 122 -12.24 -9.74 12.56
C GLU A 122 -10.71 -9.89 12.43
N THR A 123 -10.18 -9.69 11.22
CA THR A 123 -8.75 -9.90 10.92
C THR A 123 -7.85 -8.86 11.59
N TYR A 124 -8.23 -7.58 11.54
CA TYR A 124 -7.40 -6.48 12.03
C TYR A 124 -7.80 -5.96 13.41
N GLY A 125 -8.89 -6.47 14.00
CA GLY A 125 -9.38 -6.07 15.33
C GLY A 125 -9.94 -4.65 15.35
N TRP A 126 -10.63 -4.25 14.27
CA TRP A 126 -11.21 -2.91 14.07
C TRP A 126 -12.70 -2.81 14.36
#